data_AF-A0A257F0T1-F1
#
_entry.id   AF-A0A257F0T1-F1
#
_cell.length_a   1.000
_cell.length_b   1.000
_cell.length_c   1.000
_cell.angle_alpha   90.00
_cell.angle_beta   90.00
_cell.angle_gamma   90.00
#
_symmetry.space_group_name_H-M   'P 1'
#
loop_
_entity.id
_entity.type
_entity.pdbx_description
1 polymer ?
#
loop_
_entity_poly.entity_id
_entity_poly.type
_entity_poly.pdbx_seq_one_letter_code
_entity_poly.pdbx_strand_id
1 'polypeptide(L)'
;MHPQKPMQKAELDLLGVIVRLHATRGPINRDMLSVEARGQGLEFGRALSVLRGAGLVEEVVKKPFFLSRLLGAKPIAQIRPTASGLALLAPMADVPAETAATPDDAPIETPIETALEILPETPADAPLDAPVDAAPTPEVAPAPPRARSPRPKPLPVNAYTDELGGIPDEDVALVPAFQVAPAIIDGLRDMLDVIAMPMTFAGEALVADRMAKGMAAGDALIQVVLFGFAHAIRLDSETHGTLDLAGMAQYGDEVLAELEKLHHADAITADRFAADSAAIRALLGGGEPNRTLAESLILSDPVAGAAPPALLPEDLRLPGEDIGQPTY
;
A
#
# COMPACT_ATOMS: atom_id res chain seq x y z
N MET A 1 10.58 7.61 46.90
CA MET A 1 9.88 6.32 46.81
C MET A 1 8.59 6.42 47.63
N HIS A 2 7.44 6.55 46.97
CA HIS A 2 6.16 6.51 47.68
C HIS A 2 5.76 5.05 47.94
N PRO A 3 5.31 4.69 49.15
CA PRO A 3 4.88 3.32 49.47
C PRO A 3 3.67 2.94 48.60
N GLN A 4 3.80 1.86 47.82
CA GLN A 4 2.71 1.34 46.99
C GLN A 4 1.62 0.78 47.89
N LYS A 5 0.42 1.36 47.80
CA LYS A 5 -0.79 0.86 48.45
C LYS A 5 -1.15 -0.51 47.83
N PRO A 6 -1.51 -1.53 48.63
CA PRO A 6 -1.91 -2.82 48.08
C PRO A 6 -3.13 -2.66 47.17
N MET A 7 -3.08 -3.31 46.00
CA MET A 7 -4.06 -3.17 44.93
C MET A 7 -5.40 -3.81 45.32
N GLN A 8 -6.50 -3.12 45.05
CA GLN A 8 -7.85 -3.56 45.41
C GLN A 8 -8.36 -4.60 44.42
N LYS A 9 -9.29 -5.47 44.87
CA LYS A 9 -9.90 -6.50 44.01
C LYS A 9 -10.47 -5.93 42.70
N ALA A 10 -11.16 -4.78 42.78
CA ALA A 10 -11.71 -4.11 41.60
C ALA A 10 -10.64 -3.65 40.59
N GLU A 11 -9.42 -3.32 41.05
CA GLU A 11 -8.30 -2.91 40.20
C GLU A 11 -7.67 -4.13 39.50
N LEU A 12 -7.55 -5.25 40.22
CA LEU A 12 -7.13 -6.54 39.65
C LEU A 12 -8.12 -7.08 38.62
N ASP A 13 -9.43 -6.99 38.92
CA ASP A 13 -10.49 -7.43 38.02
C ASP A 13 -10.45 -6.61 36.71
N LEU A 14 -10.31 -5.28 36.80
CA LEU A 14 -10.16 -4.42 35.61
C LEU A 14 -8.88 -4.74 34.82
N LEU A 15 -7.74 -4.99 35.50
CA LEU A 15 -6.51 -5.40 34.84
C LEU A 15 -6.69 -6.73 34.09
N GLY A 16 -7.43 -7.68 34.67
CA GLY A 16 -7.77 -8.96 34.03
C GLY A 16 -8.60 -8.77 32.75
N VAL A 17 -9.56 -7.84 32.78
CA VAL A 17 -10.34 -7.47 31.58
C VAL A 17 -9.44 -6.87 30.51
N ILE A 18 -8.54 -5.95 30.89
CA ILE A 18 -7.59 -5.30 29.95
C ILE A 18 -6.68 -6.34 29.29
N VAL A 19 -6.08 -7.24 30.07
CA VAL A 19 -5.17 -8.28 29.53
C VAL A 19 -5.92 -9.24 28.62
N ARG A 20 -7.11 -9.71 29.00
CA ARG A 20 -7.95 -10.60 28.18
C ARG A 20 -8.33 -9.96 26.85
N LEU A 21 -8.79 -8.71 26.89
CA LEU A 21 -9.18 -7.99 25.68
C LEU A 21 -7.98 -7.66 24.81
N HIS A 22 -6.82 -7.37 25.41
CA HIS A 22 -5.61 -7.10 24.67
C HIS A 22 -5.06 -8.35 23.99
N ALA A 23 -5.16 -9.53 24.63
CA ALA A 23 -4.77 -10.80 24.03
C ALA A 23 -5.64 -11.21 22.83
N THR A 24 -6.91 -10.76 22.80
CA THR A 24 -7.87 -11.15 21.74
C THR A 24 -7.99 -10.12 20.62
N ARG A 25 -7.83 -8.83 20.92
CA ARG A 25 -8.09 -7.72 19.98
C ARG A 25 -6.92 -6.75 19.83
N GLY A 26 -5.85 -6.91 20.60
CA GLY A 26 -4.76 -5.95 20.67
C GLY A 26 -5.16 -4.65 21.40
N PRO A 27 -4.56 -3.49 21.05
CA PRO A 27 -4.77 -2.22 21.73
C PRO A 27 -6.24 -1.76 21.79
N ILE A 28 -6.72 -1.39 22.98
CA ILE A 28 -8.16 -1.20 23.23
C ILE A 28 -8.49 0.28 23.36
N ASN A 29 -9.52 0.76 22.66
CA ASN A 29 -10.03 2.12 22.85
C ASN A 29 -10.61 2.30 24.26
N ARG A 30 -10.25 3.41 24.92
CA ARG A 30 -10.70 3.73 26.29
C ARG A 30 -12.22 3.71 26.46
N ASP A 31 -12.97 4.20 25.49
CA ASP A 31 -14.42 4.23 25.54
C ASP A 31 -15.03 2.83 25.44
N MET A 32 -14.47 1.97 24.57
CA MET A 32 -14.89 0.57 24.45
C MET A 32 -14.58 -0.19 25.74
N LEU A 33 -13.38 -0.01 26.29
CA LEU A 33 -13.01 -0.60 27.58
C LEU A 33 -13.93 -0.12 28.71
N SER A 34 -14.33 1.16 28.70
CA SER A 34 -15.25 1.70 29.69
C SER A 34 -16.63 1.06 29.60
N VAL A 35 -17.13 0.80 28.39
CA VAL A 35 -18.43 0.14 28.19
C VAL A 35 -18.36 -1.30 28.66
N GLU A 36 -17.30 -2.03 28.30
CA GLU A 36 -17.15 -3.44 28.64
C GLU A 36 -16.91 -3.65 30.15
N ALA A 37 -16.08 -2.82 30.78
CA ALA A 37 -15.86 -2.84 32.22
C ALA A 37 -17.15 -2.51 33.00
N ARG A 38 -17.91 -1.49 32.58
CA ARG A 38 -19.20 -1.14 33.21
C ARG A 38 -20.26 -2.22 32.99
N GLY A 39 -20.26 -2.88 31.83
CA GLY A 39 -21.12 -4.03 31.55
C GLY A 39 -20.85 -5.23 32.48
N GLN A 40 -19.66 -5.29 33.07
CA GLN A 40 -19.26 -6.28 34.07
C GLN A 40 -19.42 -5.77 35.52
N GLY A 41 -20.02 -4.60 35.71
CA GLY A 41 -20.23 -3.99 37.03
C GLY A 41 -18.96 -3.41 37.66
N LEU A 42 -17.90 -3.15 36.88
CA LEU A 42 -16.62 -2.66 37.38
C LEU A 42 -16.53 -1.13 37.40
N GLU A 43 -15.86 -0.60 38.42
CA GLU A 43 -15.57 0.83 38.60
C GLU A 43 -14.42 1.29 37.69
N PHE A 44 -14.74 1.69 36.47
CA PHE A 44 -13.75 2.00 35.43
C PHE A 44 -12.84 3.19 35.76
N GLY A 45 -13.41 4.35 36.10
CA GLY A 45 -12.65 5.61 36.14
C GLY A 45 -11.59 5.65 37.25
N ARG A 46 -11.96 5.19 38.45
CA ARG A 46 -11.05 5.15 39.59
C ARG A 46 -9.99 4.06 39.42
N ALA A 47 -10.39 2.85 39.04
CA ALA A 47 -9.47 1.73 38.91
C ALA A 47 -8.45 1.95 37.79
N LEU A 48 -8.86 2.50 36.63
CA LEU A 48 -7.94 2.83 35.55
C LEU A 48 -6.89 3.88 35.98
N SER A 49 -7.29 4.89 36.75
CA SER A 49 -6.37 5.91 37.26
C SER A 49 -5.31 5.30 38.19
N VAL A 50 -5.70 4.36 39.04
CA VAL A 50 -4.78 3.65 39.94
C VAL A 50 -3.85 2.73 39.16
N LEU A 51 -4.36 1.95 38.20
CA LEU A 51 -3.54 1.07 37.35
C LEU A 51 -2.51 1.85 36.52
N ARG A 52 -2.89 3.02 36.00
CA ARG A 52 -1.98 3.92 35.29
C ARG A 52 -0.94 4.54 36.23
N GLY A 53 -1.36 4.98 37.42
CA GLY A 53 -0.46 5.52 38.44
C GLY A 53 0.54 4.48 38.97
N ALA A 54 0.18 3.19 38.93
CA ALA A 54 1.03 2.07 39.27
C ALA A 54 1.93 1.60 38.11
N GLY A 55 1.80 2.20 36.92
CA GLY A 55 2.56 1.81 35.72
C GLY A 55 2.23 0.42 35.20
N LEU A 56 1.06 -0.13 35.54
CA LEU A 56 0.61 -1.46 35.08
C LEU A 56 -0.05 -1.38 33.72
N VAL A 57 -0.60 -0.22 33.38
CA VAL A 57 -1.31 0.05 32.14
C VAL A 57 -0.83 1.38 31.60
N GLU A 58 -0.56 1.43 30.30
CA GLU A 58 -0.22 2.65 29.59
C GLU A 58 -1.41 3.14 28.76
N GLU A 59 -1.63 4.45 28.77
CA GLU A 59 -2.61 5.14 27.93
C GLU A 59 -1.84 5.84 26.80
N VAL A 60 -1.82 5.22 25.63
CA VAL A 60 -1.21 5.80 24.43
C VAL A 60 -2.27 6.64 23.74
N VAL A 61 -2.15 7.96 23.85
CA VAL A 61 -3.03 8.88 23.12
C VAL A 61 -2.58 8.92 21.66
N LYS A 62 -3.30 8.22 20.79
CA LYS A 62 -3.09 8.32 19.35
C LYS A 62 -3.67 9.67 18.91
N LYS A 63 -2.80 10.65 18.68
CA LYS A 63 -3.21 11.95 18.14
C LYS A 63 -3.77 11.72 16.73
N PRO A 64 -4.92 12.31 16.39
CA PRO A 64 -5.39 12.35 15.02
C PRO A 64 -4.35 13.12 14.19
N PHE A 65 -3.93 12.57 13.04
CA PHE A 65 -3.08 13.26 12.08
C PHE A 65 -3.73 14.59 11.66
N PHE A 66 -2.92 15.56 11.22
CA PHE A 66 -3.34 16.94 10.93
C PHE A 66 -4.61 17.04 10.08
N LEU A 67 -4.79 16.12 9.11
CA LEU A 67 -5.94 16.06 8.21
C LEU A 67 -7.22 15.47 8.87
N SER A 68 -7.09 14.50 9.77
CA SER A 68 -8.24 13.95 10.52
C SER A 68 -8.83 14.96 11.54
N ARG A 69 -8.04 15.97 11.95
CA ARG A 69 -8.55 17.10 12.75
C ARG A 69 -9.43 18.05 11.94
N LEU A 70 -9.17 18.20 10.64
CA LEU A 70 -10.00 18.99 9.73
C LEU A 70 -11.36 18.33 9.46
N LEU A 71 -11.45 17.00 9.63
CA LEU A 71 -12.68 16.20 9.47
C LEU A 71 -13.38 15.85 10.81
N GLY A 72 -13.00 16.50 11.93
CA GLY A 72 -13.69 16.34 13.21
C GLY A 72 -13.37 15.06 14.00
N ALA A 73 -12.32 14.32 13.62
CA ALA A 73 -11.90 13.12 14.35
C ALA A 73 -11.34 13.48 15.73
N LYS A 74 -11.86 12.83 16.78
CA LYS A 74 -11.42 13.04 18.16
C LYS A 74 -10.20 12.18 18.47
N PRO A 75 -9.26 12.66 19.30
CA PRO A 75 -8.13 11.86 19.77
C PRO A 75 -8.62 10.59 20.46
N ILE A 76 -8.09 9.44 20.04
CA ILE A 76 -8.47 8.15 20.58
C ILE A 76 -7.41 7.73 21.59
N ALA A 77 -7.81 7.62 22.84
CA ALA A 77 -6.97 7.05 23.90
C ALA A 77 -7.01 5.52 23.78
N GLN A 78 -5.86 4.92 23.51
CA GLN A 78 -5.69 3.47 23.50
C GLN A 78 -5.03 3.00 24.80
N ILE A 79 -5.51 1.89 25.33
CA ILE A 79 -5.07 1.31 26.59
C ILE A 79 -4.36 0.00 26.29
N ARG A 80 -3.14 -0.15 26.80
CA ARG A 80 -2.34 -1.37 26.70
C ARG A 80 -1.80 -1.79 28.06
N PRO A 81 -1.80 -3.10 28.38
CA PRO A 81 -1.10 -3.59 29.56
C PRO A 81 0.42 -3.48 29.34
N THR A 82 1.13 -3.00 30.35
CA THR A 82 2.60 -2.98 30.34
C THR A 82 3.16 -4.36 30.73
N ALA A 83 4.46 -4.58 30.56
CA ALA A 83 5.14 -5.78 31.04
C ALA A 83 4.88 -6.04 32.53
N SER A 84 4.87 -4.99 33.36
CA SER A 84 4.55 -5.05 34.79
C SER A 84 3.09 -5.46 35.05
N GLY A 85 2.15 -4.98 34.24
CA GLY A 85 0.74 -5.36 34.31
C GLY A 85 0.48 -6.82 33.92
N LEU A 86 1.19 -7.31 32.90
CA LEU A 86 1.14 -8.72 32.49
C LEU A 86 1.75 -9.63 33.56
N ALA A 87 2.90 -9.24 34.13
CA ALA A 87 3.58 -10.01 35.17
C ALA A 87 2.76 -10.14 36.47
N LEU A 88 1.89 -9.16 36.78
CA LEU A 88 1.05 -9.18 37.98
C LEU A 88 -0.09 -10.20 37.90
N LEU A 89 -0.53 -10.53 36.67
CA LEU A 89 -1.54 -11.57 36.41
C LEU A 89 -0.92 -12.90 35.94
N ALA A 90 0.39 -12.92 35.65
CA ALA A 90 1.15 -14.13 35.34
C ALA A 90 1.12 -15.22 36.45
N PRO A 91 1.00 -14.95 37.77
CA PRO A 91 0.95 -16.04 38.75
C PRO A 91 -0.39 -16.80 38.76
N MET A 92 -1.27 -16.62 37.77
CA MET A 92 -2.42 -17.52 37.50
C MET A 92 -2.19 -18.47 36.31
N ALA A 93 -1.03 -18.44 35.67
CA ALA A 93 -0.60 -19.42 34.69
C ALA A 93 0.64 -20.14 35.24
N ASP A 94 0.46 -21.40 35.63
CA ASP A 94 1.51 -22.27 36.13
C ASP A 94 2.62 -22.49 35.08
N VAL A 95 3.88 -22.49 35.59
CA VAL A 95 5.19 -23.00 35.07
C VAL A 95 5.97 -22.19 33.98
N PRO A 96 7.33 -22.23 33.99
CA PRO A 96 8.24 -21.43 34.82
C PRO A 96 9.19 -20.51 34.03
N ALA A 97 9.84 -19.59 34.76
CA ALA A 97 10.75 -18.56 34.29
C ALA A 97 12.11 -19.05 33.74
N GLU A 98 12.63 -18.35 32.73
CA GLU A 98 14.07 -18.21 32.49
C GLU A 98 14.44 -16.73 32.33
N THR A 99 14.80 -16.17 33.50
CA THR A 99 15.86 -15.21 33.78
C THR A 99 16.06 -14.00 32.86
N ALA A 100 15.63 -12.83 33.34
CA ALA A 100 16.20 -11.54 33.01
C ALA A 100 17.39 -11.22 33.93
N ALA A 101 18.46 -10.64 33.39
CA ALA A 101 19.43 -9.85 34.15
C ALA A 101 19.97 -8.70 33.27
N THR A 102 19.28 -7.56 33.43
CA THR A 102 19.70 -6.14 33.55
C THR A 102 21.03 -5.56 33.00
N PRO A 103 21.05 -4.22 32.75
CA PRO A 103 22.06 -3.48 32.01
C PRO A 103 23.16 -2.90 32.92
N ASP A 104 24.32 -2.57 32.34
CA ASP A 104 25.26 -1.63 32.95
C ASP A 104 25.86 -0.70 31.89
N ASP A 105 25.95 0.56 32.26
CA ASP A 105 26.43 1.69 31.49
C ASP A 105 27.92 1.94 31.84
N ALA A 106 28.61 2.69 30.99
CA ALA A 106 29.95 3.29 31.14
C ALA A 106 31.15 2.67 30.38
N PRO A 107 32.10 3.52 29.94
CA PRO A 107 32.89 3.36 28.71
C PRO A 107 34.35 2.95 28.99
N ILE A 108 35.12 2.59 27.94
CA ILE A 108 36.56 2.90 27.72
C ILE A 108 37.21 1.95 26.67
N GLU A 109 37.86 2.60 25.70
CA GLU A 109 39.11 2.28 24.96
C GLU A 109 39.30 0.98 24.13
N THR A 110 39.71 1.23 22.87
CA THR A 110 40.48 0.41 21.90
C THR A 110 41.68 -0.33 22.51
N PRO A 111 42.31 -1.40 21.92
CA PRO A 111 42.68 -1.48 20.50
C PRO A 111 42.94 -2.88 19.81
N ILE A 112 43.05 -2.84 18.46
CA ILE A 112 44.02 -3.52 17.56
C ILE A 112 43.89 -5.03 17.15
N GLU A 113 43.86 -5.19 15.81
CA GLU A 113 44.46 -6.18 14.88
C GLU A 113 44.34 -7.71 15.11
N THR A 114 43.94 -8.44 14.07
CA THR A 114 44.88 -8.93 13.03
C THR A 114 44.17 -9.67 11.88
N ALA A 115 44.44 -9.17 10.67
CA ALA A 115 44.58 -9.80 9.35
C ALA A 115 43.71 -10.98 8.89
N LEU A 116 43.08 -10.79 7.72
CA LEU A 116 43.23 -11.71 6.59
C LEU A 116 43.31 -10.90 5.27
N GLU A 117 44.56 -10.76 4.83
CA GLU A 117 45.11 -10.86 3.47
C GLU A 117 44.31 -10.37 2.25
N ILE A 118 44.94 -9.42 1.56
CA ILE A 118 44.58 -8.83 0.27
C ILE A 118 45.24 -9.66 -0.84
N LEU A 119 44.54 -9.91 -1.95
CA LEU A 119 45.19 -10.03 -3.26
C LEU A 119 44.33 -9.36 -4.34
N PRO A 120 44.85 -8.36 -5.07
CA PRO A 120 44.31 -7.86 -6.32
C PRO A 120 45.08 -8.45 -7.50
N GLU A 121 44.40 -8.82 -8.59
CA GLU A 121 45.06 -8.97 -9.89
C GLU A 121 44.45 -7.99 -10.89
N THR A 122 45.30 -7.10 -11.38
CA THR A 122 45.06 -6.15 -12.48
C THR A 122 45.90 -6.61 -13.71
N PRO A 123 45.81 -5.93 -14.86
CA PRO A 123 45.43 -6.48 -16.16
C PRO A 123 46.62 -6.86 -17.06
N ALA A 124 46.37 -7.46 -18.22
CA ALA A 124 47.34 -7.48 -19.30
C ALA A 124 46.68 -7.14 -20.65
N ASP A 125 47.31 -6.17 -21.30
CA ASP A 125 46.96 -5.46 -22.51
C ASP A 125 47.13 -6.30 -23.79
N ALA A 126 46.54 -5.77 -24.87
CA ALA A 126 46.39 -6.34 -26.22
C ALA A 126 47.71 -6.57 -26.99
N PRO A 127 47.66 -7.09 -28.25
CA PRO A 127 47.53 -6.15 -29.37
C PRO A 127 46.65 -6.60 -30.55
N LEU A 128 46.16 -5.59 -31.28
CA LEU A 128 45.53 -5.66 -32.61
C LEU A 128 46.48 -6.22 -33.69
N ASP A 129 45.91 -6.98 -34.64
CA ASP A 129 46.10 -6.78 -36.08
C ASP A 129 44.95 -7.47 -36.87
N ALA A 130 44.37 -6.75 -37.84
CA ALA A 130 43.41 -7.21 -38.86
C ALA A 130 44.19 -7.65 -40.14
N PRO A 131 43.60 -8.06 -41.31
CA PRO A 131 42.19 -8.12 -41.71
C PRO A 131 41.73 -9.35 -42.59
N VAL A 132 40.40 -9.45 -42.78
CA VAL A 132 39.60 -10.00 -43.93
C VAL A 132 39.90 -11.42 -44.47
N ASP A 133 38.94 -12.35 -44.42
CA ASP A 133 38.18 -12.83 -45.62
C ASP A 133 37.02 -13.79 -45.30
N ALA A 134 35.98 -13.68 -46.14
CA ALA A 134 34.92 -14.61 -46.55
C ALA A 134 34.21 -15.60 -45.58
N ALA A 135 32.88 -15.53 -45.65
CA ALA A 135 31.88 -16.46 -45.08
C ALA A 135 32.08 -17.95 -45.48
N PRO A 136 31.43 -18.90 -44.77
CA PRO A 136 30.09 -19.26 -45.20
C PRO A 136 29.06 -19.42 -44.06
N THR A 137 27.84 -19.07 -44.41
CA THR A 137 26.57 -19.23 -43.71
C THR A 137 26.32 -20.69 -43.30
N PRO A 138 25.90 -20.99 -42.06
CA PRO A 138 25.27 -22.27 -41.75
C PRO A 138 23.83 -22.29 -42.29
N GLU A 139 23.58 -23.27 -43.16
CA GLU A 139 22.29 -23.62 -43.75
C GLU A 139 21.31 -24.07 -42.64
N VAL A 140 20.36 -23.20 -42.31
CA VAL A 140 19.27 -23.52 -41.39
C VAL A 140 18.21 -24.32 -42.16
N ALA A 141 18.04 -25.59 -41.78
CA ALA A 141 16.97 -26.43 -42.28
C ALA A 141 15.59 -25.77 -42.05
N PRO A 142 14.65 -25.86 -43.01
CA PRO A 142 13.35 -25.21 -42.90
C PRO A 142 12.51 -25.86 -41.79
N ALA A 143 12.07 -25.05 -40.84
CA ALA A 143 11.09 -25.44 -39.83
C ALA A 143 9.74 -25.84 -40.49
N PRO A 144 9.01 -26.82 -39.93
CA PRO A 144 7.71 -27.21 -40.46
C PRO A 144 6.69 -26.06 -40.35
N PRO A 145 5.76 -25.92 -41.30
CA PRO A 145 4.79 -24.83 -41.30
C PRO A 145 3.86 -24.94 -40.10
N ARG A 146 3.80 -23.86 -39.30
CA ARG A 146 2.81 -23.68 -38.24
C ARG A 146 1.40 -23.70 -38.86
N ALA A 147 0.53 -24.58 -38.37
CA ALA A 147 -0.87 -24.60 -38.75
C ALA A 147 -1.52 -23.25 -38.41
N ARG A 148 -2.14 -22.62 -39.42
CA ARG A 148 -2.90 -21.38 -39.25
C ARG A 148 -4.19 -21.68 -38.51
N SER A 149 -4.46 -20.96 -37.42
CA SER A 149 -5.78 -20.93 -36.78
C SER A 149 -6.84 -20.51 -37.82
N PRO A 150 -8.04 -21.14 -37.83
CA PRO A 150 -9.09 -20.77 -38.76
C PRO A 150 -9.53 -19.32 -38.50
N ARG A 151 -9.50 -18.48 -39.55
CA ARG A 151 -10.07 -17.14 -39.48
C ARG A 151 -11.59 -17.25 -39.29
N PRO A 152 -12.21 -16.47 -38.39
CA PRO A 152 -13.66 -16.41 -38.32
C PRO A 152 -14.22 -15.92 -39.66
N LYS A 153 -15.25 -16.59 -40.17
CA LYS A 153 -15.90 -16.22 -41.42
C LYS A 153 -16.58 -14.86 -41.24
N PRO A 154 -16.44 -13.92 -42.18
CA PRO A 154 -17.20 -12.68 -42.15
C PRO A 154 -18.69 -13.01 -42.27
N LEU A 155 -19.48 -12.49 -41.32
CA LEU A 155 -20.94 -12.61 -41.35
C LEU A 155 -21.50 -11.74 -42.48
N PRO A 156 -22.59 -12.17 -43.16
CA PRO A 156 -23.21 -11.40 -44.22
C PRO A 156 -23.79 -10.09 -43.68
N VAL A 157 -23.65 -9.01 -44.45
CA VAL A 157 -24.03 -7.63 -44.10
C VAL A 157 -25.52 -7.48 -43.74
N ASN A 158 -26.34 -8.47 -44.07
CA ASN A 158 -27.77 -8.49 -43.80
C ASN A 158 -28.12 -9.01 -42.38
N ALA A 159 -27.12 -9.44 -41.58
CA ALA A 159 -27.32 -9.85 -40.19
C ALA A 159 -27.44 -8.65 -39.22
N TYR A 160 -27.14 -7.43 -39.67
CA TYR A 160 -27.06 -6.25 -38.79
C TYR A 160 -28.40 -5.60 -38.44
N THR A 161 -29.52 -5.98 -39.06
CA THR A 161 -30.82 -5.33 -38.80
C THR A 161 -31.85 -6.22 -38.11
N ASP A 162 -31.81 -7.54 -38.31
CA ASP A 162 -32.81 -8.45 -37.71
C ASP A 162 -32.29 -9.20 -36.46
N GLU A 163 -30.97 -9.41 -36.30
CA GLU A 163 -30.40 -10.08 -35.11
C GLU A 163 -30.01 -9.11 -33.98
N LEU A 164 -29.95 -7.79 -34.24
CA LEU A 164 -29.57 -6.77 -33.23
C LEU A 164 -30.77 -6.11 -32.52
N GLY A 165 -32.00 -6.37 -32.97
CA GLY A 165 -33.23 -5.83 -32.39
C GLY A 165 -34.04 -6.81 -31.55
N GLY A 166 -33.58 -8.06 -31.40
CA GLY A 166 -34.19 -9.04 -30.52
C GLY A 166 -33.87 -8.72 -29.06
N ILE A 167 -34.89 -8.74 -28.20
CA ILE A 167 -34.68 -8.82 -26.75
C ILE A 167 -33.78 -10.04 -26.55
N PRO A 168 -32.59 -9.92 -25.93
CA PRO A 168 -31.73 -11.07 -25.73
C PRO A 168 -32.53 -12.15 -25.00
N ASP A 169 -32.47 -13.39 -25.49
CA ASP A 169 -33.04 -14.54 -24.79
C ASP A 169 -32.60 -14.47 -23.32
N GLU A 170 -33.55 -14.51 -22.38
CA GLU A 170 -33.32 -14.34 -20.94
C GLU A 170 -32.38 -15.40 -20.32
N ASP A 171 -31.88 -16.34 -21.12
CA ASP A 171 -31.00 -17.44 -20.73
C ASP A 171 -29.58 -17.36 -21.34
N VAL A 172 -29.15 -16.22 -21.88
CA VAL A 172 -27.71 -15.97 -21.97
C VAL A 172 -27.22 -15.69 -20.56
N ALA A 173 -26.66 -16.72 -19.91
CA ALA A 173 -25.87 -16.52 -18.71
C ALA A 173 -24.78 -15.50 -19.04
N LEU A 174 -25.02 -14.23 -18.68
CA LEU A 174 -24.00 -13.20 -18.61
C LEU A 174 -22.89 -13.81 -17.78
N VAL A 175 -21.81 -14.22 -18.45
CA VAL A 175 -20.54 -14.59 -17.81
C VAL A 175 -20.31 -13.54 -16.74
N PRO A 176 -20.13 -13.90 -15.46
CA PRO A 176 -20.24 -12.94 -14.37
C PRO A 176 -19.26 -11.82 -14.64
N ALA A 177 -19.79 -10.66 -15.00
CA ALA A 177 -19.01 -9.47 -15.25
C ALA A 177 -18.31 -9.14 -13.92
N PHE A 178 -17.05 -9.55 -13.82
CA PHE A 178 -16.08 -9.26 -12.75
C PHE A 178 -16.72 -8.70 -11.47
N GLN A 179 -17.48 -9.52 -10.73
CA GLN A 179 -18.20 -9.03 -9.56
C GLN A 179 -17.27 -9.02 -8.36
N VAL A 180 -16.54 -7.91 -8.20
CA VAL A 180 -15.94 -7.56 -6.91
C VAL A 180 -17.06 -7.15 -5.97
N ALA A 181 -17.02 -7.62 -4.72
CA ALA A 181 -18.04 -7.26 -3.75
C ALA A 181 -18.09 -5.73 -3.58
N PRO A 182 -19.27 -5.08 -3.61
CA PRO A 182 -19.38 -3.62 -3.53
C PRO A 182 -18.66 -3.02 -2.32
N ALA A 183 -18.70 -3.69 -1.17
CA ALA A 183 -18.00 -3.26 0.04
C ALA A 183 -16.47 -3.17 -0.13
N ILE A 184 -15.87 -3.99 -1.01
CA ILE A 184 -14.44 -3.91 -1.31
C ILE A 184 -14.17 -2.68 -2.18
N ILE A 185 -14.98 -2.44 -3.21
CA ILE A 185 -14.85 -1.25 -4.06
C ILE A 185 -15.04 0.03 -3.24
N ASP A 186 -16.05 0.09 -2.37
CA ASP A 186 -16.29 1.24 -1.49
C ASP A 186 -15.11 1.44 -0.53
N GLY A 187 -14.57 0.37 0.06
CA GLY A 187 -13.37 0.47 0.90
C GLY A 187 -12.13 0.97 0.14
N LEU A 188 -11.97 0.58 -1.12
CA LEU A 188 -10.88 1.08 -1.98
C LEU A 188 -11.09 2.55 -2.37
N ARG A 189 -12.33 2.97 -2.65
CA ARG A 189 -12.66 4.39 -2.86
C ARG A 189 -12.32 5.21 -1.62
N ASP A 190 -12.74 4.76 -0.44
CA ASP A 190 -12.44 5.43 0.83
C ASP A 190 -10.93 5.58 1.04
N MET A 191 -10.13 4.55 0.72
CA MET A 191 -8.66 4.61 0.81
C MET A 191 -8.05 5.61 -0.19
N LEU A 192 -8.56 5.64 -1.41
CA LEU A 192 -8.11 6.56 -2.45
C LEU A 192 -8.51 8.01 -2.17
N ASP A 193 -9.69 8.23 -1.59
CA ASP A 193 -10.16 9.54 -1.17
C ASP A 193 -9.28 10.14 -0.06
N VAL A 194 -8.71 9.30 0.83
CA VAL A 194 -7.75 9.74 1.86
C VAL A 194 -6.53 10.41 1.25
N ILE A 195 -6.07 9.93 0.10
CA ILE A 195 -4.94 10.51 -0.64
C ILE A 195 -5.40 11.48 -1.74
N ALA A 196 -6.67 11.88 -1.75
CA ALA A 196 -7.27 12.76 -2.76
C ALA A 196 -7.11 12.27 -4.21
N MET A 197 -7.15 10.94 -4.41
CA MET A 197 -6.99 10.32 -5.73
C MET A 197 -8.26 9.56 -6.15
N PRO A 198 -9.38 10.25 -6.42
CA PRO A 198 -10.68 9.60 -6.59
C PRO A 198 -10.64 8.53 -7.70
N MET A 199 -11.21 7.37 -7.39
CA MET A 199 -11.26 6.25 -8.32
C MET A 199 -12.28 6.51 -9.44
N THR A 200 -11.92 6.18 -10.67
CA THR A 200 -12.83 6.23 -11.82
C THR A 200 -13.48 4.86 -12.07
N PHE A 201 -14.45 4.80 -12.99
CA PHE A 201 -14.98 3.52 -13.46
C PHE A 201 -13.91 2.61 -14.10
N ALA A 202 -12.86 3.19 -14.69
CA ALA A 202 -11.73 2.42 -15.21
C ALA A 202 -10.89 1.82 -14.07
N GLY A 203 -10.82 2.50 -12.92
CA GLY A 203 -10.20 1.97 -11.71
C GLY A 203 -10.95 0.78 -11.16
N GLU A 204 -12.28 0.84 -11.11
CA GLU A 204 -13.11 -0.32 -10.73
C GLU A 204 -12.91 -1.50 -11.66
N ALA A 205 -12.91 -1.26 -12.98
CA ALA A 205 -12.65 -2.31 -13.97
C ALA A 205 -11.25 -2.91 -13.81
N LEU A 206 -10.24 -2.08 -13.54
CA LEU A 206 -8.88 -2.51 -13.25
C LEU A 206 -8.83 -3.39 -12.00
N VAL A 207 -9.40 -2.94 -10.89
CA VAL A 207 -9.48 -3.73 -9.65
C VAL A 207 -10.15 -5.08 -9.90
N ALA A 208 -11.25 -5.08 -10.64
CA ALA A 208 -12.00 -6.28 -10.93
C ALA A 208 -11.21 -7.28 -11.80
N ASP A 209 -10.47 -6.80 -12.81
CA ASP A 209 -9.53 -7.62 -13.58
C ASP A 209 -8.42 -8.20 -12.68
N ARG A 210 -7.83 -7.38 -11.80
CA ARG A 210 -6.74 -7.81 -10.92
C ARG A 210 -7.19 -8.88 -9.93
N MET A 211 -8.33 -8.66 -9.29
CA MET A 211 -8.90 -9.62 -8.35
C MET A 211 -9.35 -10.91 -9.02
N ALA A 212 -9.87 -10.85 -10.25
CA ALA A 212 -10.17 -12.04 -11.04
C ALA A 212 -8.90 -12.86 -11.39
N LYS A 213 -7.74 -12.21 -11.47
CA LYS A 213 -6.42 -12.84 -11.62
C LYS A 213 -5.82 -13.31 -10.28
N GLY A 214 -6.56 -13.22 -9.18
CA GLY A 214 -6.16 -13.70 -7.86
C GLY A 214 -5.33 -12.72 -7.03
N MET A 215 -5.22 -11.45 -7.42
CA MET A 215 -4.58 -10.44 -6.59
C MET A 215 -5.45 -10.04 -5.40
N ALA A 216 -4.79 -9.72 -4.27
CA ALA A 216 -5.44 -9.11 -3.13
C ALA A 216 -5.90 -7.69 -3.46
N ALA A 217 -6.91 -7.19 -2.72
CA ALA A 217 -7.45 -5.84 -2.94
C ALA A 217 -6.37 -4.74 -2.75
N GLY A 218 -5.46 -4.89 -1.79
CA GLY A 218 -4.36 -3.94 -1.60
C GLY A 218 -3.32 -3.99 -2.73
N ASP A 219 -3.06 -5.16 -3.32
CA ASP A 219 -2.21 -5.27 -4.50
C ASP A 219 -2.84 -4.59 -5.72
N ALA A 220 -4.17 -4.69 -5.86
CA ALA A 220 -4.91 -3.99 -6.91
C ALA A 220 -4.92 -2.46 -6.68
N LEU A 221 -4.99 -2.01 -5.42
CA LEU A 221 -4.97 -0.60 -5.05
C LEU A 221 -3.68 0.11 -5.49
N ILE A 222 -2.52 -0.47 -5.19
CA ILE A 222 -1.24 0.14 -5.58
C ILE A 222 -1.07 0.18 -7.11
N GLN A 223 -1.64 -0.79 -7.83
CA GLN A 223 -1.72 -0.76 -9.30
C GLN A 223 -2.60 0.39 -9.80
N VAL A 224 -3.75 0.65 -9.17
CA VAL A 224 -4.60 1.82 -9.50
C VAL A 224 -3.81 3.11 -9.34
N VAL A 225 -3.07 3.26 -8.24
CA VAL A 225 -2.23 4.44 -7.99
C VAL A 225 -1.12 4.57 -9.04
N LEU A 226 -0.38 3.49 -9.31
CA LEU A 226 0.71 3.48 -10.30
C LEU A 226 0.22 3.93 -11.68
N PHE A 227 -0.90 3.37 -12.14
CA PHE A 227 -1.46 3.73 -13.44
C PHE A 227 -2.12 5.11 -13.45
N GLY A 228 -2.64 5.59 -12.31
CA GLY A 228 -3.06 6.97 -12.15
C GLY A 228 -1.93 7.95 -12.44
N PHE A 229 -0.76 7.74 -11.84
CA PHE A 229 0.45 8.54 -12.13
C PHE A 229 0.88 8.41 -13.60
N ALA A 230 0.92 7.19 -14.15
CA ALA A 230 1.30 6.99 -15.55
C ALA A 230 0.39 7.76 -16.52
N HIS A 231 -0.93 7.73 -16.30
CA HIS A 231 -1.88 8.47 -17.14
C HIS A 231 -1.75 9.98 -16.98
N ALA A 232 -1.48 10.49 -15.78
CA ALA A 232 -1.23 11.91 -15.58
C ALA A 232 0.01 12.40 -16.34
N ILE A 233 1.11 11.63 -16.28
CA ILE A 233 2.35 11.95 -17.01
C ILE A 233 2.12 11.91 -18.53
N ARG A 234 1.36 10.93 -19.02
CA ARG A 234 1.00 10.86 -20.45
C ARG A 234 0.17 12.07 -20.85
N LEU A 235 -0.85 12.42 -20.05
CA LEU A 235 -1.70 13.58 -20.32
C LEU A 235 -0.89 14.88 -20.34
N ASP A 236 0.03 15.07 -19.39
CA ASP A 236 0.93 16.24 -19.37
C ASP A 236 1.78 16.38 -20.64
N SER A 237 2.23 15.23 -21.17
CA SER A 237 2.98 15.16 -22.42
C SER A 237 2.13 15.61 -23.61
N GLU A 238 0.82 15.36 -23.58
CA GLU A 238 -0.15 15.75 -24.61
C GLU A 238 -0.60 17.22 -24.44
N THR A 239 -0.70 17.70 -23.21
CA THR A 239 -1.19 19.06 -22.86
C THR A 239 -0.10 20.11 -22.69
N HIS A 240 1.15 19.78 -22.98
CA HIS A 240 2.30 20.69 -22.99
C HIS A 240 2.73 21.21 -21.59
N GLY A 241 2.76 20.36 -20.56
CA GLY A 241 3.45 20.70 -19.30
C GLY A 241 2.60 21.48 -18.30
N THR A 242 1.34 21.10 -18.12
CA THR A 242 0.44 21.73 -17.14
C THR A 242 0.59 21.18 -15.72
N LEU A 243 1.41 20.15 -15.50
CA LEU A 243 1.64 19.61 -14.15
C LEU A 243 2.70 20.40 -13.38
N ASP A 244 2.43 20.66 -12.10
CA ASP A 244 3.44 21.06 -11.13
C ASP A 244 4.33 19.85 -10.82
N LEU A 245 5.47 19.75 -11.51
CA LEU A 245 6.38 18.61 -11.39
C LEU A 245 6.95 18.45 -9.98
N ALA A 246 7.23 19.56 -9.30
CA ALA A 246 7.76 19.54 -7.94
C ALA A 246 6.68 19.07 -6.95
N GLY A 247 5.46 19.62 -7.08
CA GLY A 247 4.30 19.19 -6.32
C GLY A 247 3.97 17.72 -6.56
N MET A 248 4.05 17.24 -7.80
CA MET A 248 3.77 15.86 -8.18
C MET A 248 4.75 14.87 -7.56
N ALA A 249 6.05 15.18 -7.55
CA ALA A 249 7.07 14.35 -6.92
C ALA A 249 6.85 14.26 -5.39
N GLN A 250 6.62 15.39 -4.73
CA GLN A 250 6.32 15.43 -3.30
C GLN A 250 5.05 14.63 -2.97
N TYR A 251 3.98 14.84 -3.74
CA TYR A 251 2.73 14.11 -3.57
C TYR A 251 2.91 12.60 -3.77
N GLY A 252 3.74 12.19 -4.73
CA GLY A 252 4.12 10.79 -4.92
C GLY A 252 4.76 10.17 -3.69
N ASP A 253 5.69 10.87 -3.05
CA ASP A 253 6.33 10.43 -1.80
C ASP A 253 5.32 10.30 -0.65
N GLU A 254 4.40 11.26 -0.53
CA GLU A 254 3.31 11.22 0.46
C GLU A 254 2.38 10.01 0.23
N VAL A 255 1.97 9.77 -1.02
CA VAL A 255 1.15 8.60 -1.39
C VAL A 255 1.88 7.30 -1.07
N LEU A 256 3.17 7.19 -1.41
CA LEU A 256 3.96 6.00 -1.10
C LEU A 256 4.09 5.77 0.40
N ALA A 257 4.25 6.82 1.20
CA ALA A 257 4.28 6.72 2.66
C ALA A 257 2.93 6.23 3.23
N GLU A 258 1.80 6.59 2.63
CA GLU A 258 0.49 6.05 3.01
C GLU A 258 0.33 4.58 2.59
N LEU A 259 0.74 4.21 1.37
CA LEU A 259 0.70 2.82 0.90
C LEU A 259 1.64 1.90 1.71
N GLU A 260 2.76 2.42 2.20
CA GLU A 260 3.69 1.68 3.07
C GLU A 260 3.02 1.25 4.38
N LYS A 261 2.09 2.04 4.91
CA LYS A 261 1.31 1.66 6.10
C LYS A 261 0.40 0.46 5.82
N LEU A 262 -0.17 0.39 4.62
CA LEU A 262 -0.99 -0.76 4.19
C LEU A 262 -0.11 -2.00 3.99
N HIS A 263 1.09 -1.82 3.45
CA HIS A 263 2.08 -2.90 3.36
C HIS A 263 2.48 -3.43 4.75
N HIS A 264 2.78 -2.55 5.71
CA HIS A 264 3.09 -2.97 7.10
C HIS A 264 1.91 -3.63 7.83
N ALA A 265 0.69 -3.43 7.34
CA ALA A 265 -0.51 -4.10 7.82
C ALA A 265 -0.83 -5.41 7.06
N ASP A 266 0.12 -5.90 6.24
CA ASP A 266 -0.01 -7.09 5.38
C ASP A 266 -1.19 -7.02 4.38
N ALA A 267 -1.70 -5.81 4.08
CA ALA A 267 -2.77 -5.61 3.10
C ALA A 267 -2.22 -5.58 1.65
N ILE A 268 -0.94 -5.22 1.48
CA ILE A 268 -0.21 -5.24 0.21
C ILE A 268 0.97 -6.19 0.37
N THR A 269 1.10 -7.12 -0.57
CA THR A 269 2.19 -8.11 -0.55
C THR A 269 3.55 -7.43 -0.73
N ALA A 270 4.59 -7.97 -0.09
CA ALA A 270 5.94 -7.39 -0.12
C ALA A 270 6.49 -7.26 -1.55
N ASP A 271 6.34 -8.30 -2.37
CA ASP A 271 6.80 -8.31 -3.76
C ASP A 271 6.10 -7.23 -4.59
N ARG A 272 4.78 -7.09 -4.40
CA ARG A 272 3.99 -6.08 -5.11
C ARG A 272 4.35 -4.67 -4.68
N PHE A 273 4.44 -4.44 -3.36
CA PHE A 273 4.83 -3.15 -2.83
C PHE A 273 6.23 -2.73 -3.32
N ALA A 274 7.19 -3.65 -3.29
CA ALA A 274 8.55 -3.40 -3.77
C ALA A 274 8.57 -3.04 -5.27
N ALA A 275 7.91 -3.83 -6.12
CA ALA A 275 7.88 -3.61 -7.56
C ALA A 275 7.18 -2.30 -7.93
N ASP A 276 5.97 -2.08 -7.41
CA ASP A 276 5.15 -0.96 -7.86
C ASP A 276 5.60 0.36 -7.21
N SER A 277 6.09 0.36 -5.97
CA SER A 277 6.67 1.57 -5.37
C SER A 277 7.97 1.98 -6.06
N ALA A 278 8.78 1.02 -6.53
CA ALA A 278 9.95 1.33 -7.35
C ALA A 278 9.53 1.94 -8.71
N ALA A 279 8.47 1.41 -9.34
CA ALA A 279 7.94 1.96 -10.57
C ALA A 279 7.38 3.39 -10.38
N ILE A 280 6.63 3.66 -9.29
CA ILE A 280 6.13 5.00 -8.97
C ILE A 280 7.32 5.97 -8.77
N ARG A 281 8.34 5.59 -7.98
CA ARG A 281 9.53 6.44 -7.81
C ARG A 281 10.29 6.66 -9.13
N ALA A 282 10.35 5.66 -10.00
CA ALA A 282 10.99 5.78 -11.30
C ALA A 282 10.18 6.67 -12.28
N LEU A 283 8.86 6.72 -12.14
CA LEU A 283 8.00 7.63 -12.89
C LEU A 283 8.19 9.08 -12.47
N LEU A 284 8.37 9.34 -11.17
CA LEU A 284 8.36 10.68 -10.57
C LEU A 284 9.76 11.24 -10.28
N GLY A 285 10.79 10.40 -10.27
CA GLY A 285 12.16 10.77 -9.89
C GLY A 285 12.95 11.47 -11.01
N GLY A 286 14.03 12.16 -10.62
CA GLY A 286 15.00 12.72 -11.57
C GLY A 286 14.73 14.16 -12.02
N GLY A 287 13.79 14.87 -11.38
CA GLY A 287 13.45 16.27 -11.67
C GLY A 287 12.46 16.45 -12.83
N GLU A 288 12.39 15.48 -13.74
CA GLU A 288 11.41 15.39 -14.83
C GLU A 288 10.75 14.00 -14.82
N PRO A 289 9.42 13.90 -15.00
CA PRO A 289 8.75 12.60 -15.03
C PRO A 289 9.21 11.72 -16.19
N ASN A 290 9.29 10.41 -15.95
CA ASN A 290 9.67 9.45 -16.96
C ASN A 290 8.50 9.10 -17.91
N ARG A 291 8.32 9.95 -18.93
CA ARG A 291 7.26 9.82 -19.95
C ARG A 291 7.32 8.51 -20.73
N THR A 292 8.53 8.05 -21.07
CA THR A 292 8.72 6.78 -21.78
C THR A 292 8.28 5.59 -20.94
N LEU A 293 8.59 5.59 -19.63
CA LEU A 293 8.10 4.56 -18.72
C LEU A 293 6.57 4.59 -18.61
N ALA A 294 5.98 5.78 -18.46
CA ALA A 294 4.52 5.95 -18.40
C ALA A 294 3.82 5.37 -19.64
N GLU A 295 4.29 5.72 -20.84
CA GLU A 295 3.79 5.16 -22.11
C GLU A 295 3.95 3.64 -22.16
N SER A 296 5.12 3.12 -21.76
CA SER A 296 5.37 1.67 -21.78
C SER A 296 4.42 0.90 -20.85
N LEU A 297 4.15 1.42 -19.65
CA LEU A 297 3.20 0.82 -18.70
C LEU A 297 1.80 0.78 -19.30
N ILE A 298 1.31 1.92 -19.82
CA ILE A 298 -0.01 2.06 -20.44
C ILE A 298 -0.18 1.12 -21.63
N LEU A 299 0.82 1.02 -22.52
CA LEU A 299 0.75 0.17 -23.70
C LEU A 299 0.88 -1.33 -23.37
N SER A 300 1.55 -1.66 -22.26
CA SER A 300 1.77 -3.05 -21.85
C SER A 300 0.56 -3.70 -21.19
N ASP A 301 -0.35 -2.90 -20.62
CA ASP A 301 -1.57 -3.39 -19.97
C ASP A 301 -2.83 -2.83 -20.62
N PRO A 302 -3.61 -3.65 -21.35
CA PRO A 302 -4.77 -3.16 -22.08
C PRO A 302 -5.93 -2.71 -21.18
N VAL A 303 -6.04 -3.23 -19.95
CA VAL A 303 -7.11 -2.83 -19.02
C VAL A 303 -6.73 -1.53 -18.34
N ALA A 304 -5.52 -1.46 -17.79
CA ALA A 304 -5.03 -0.29 -17.09
C ALA A 304 -4.71 0.88 -18.05
N GLY A 305 -4.37 0.58 -19.30
CA GLY A 305 -4.08 1.57 -20.33
C GLY A 305 -5.31 2.16 -21.02
N ALA A 306 -6.49 1.55 -20.89
CA ALA A 306 -7.70 1.99 -21.60
C ALA A 306 -8.18 3.39 -21.19
N ALA A 307 -8.09 3.70 -19.89
CA ALA A 307 -8.47 5.00 -19.33
C ALA A 307 -7.80 5.20 -17.96
N PRO A 308 -7.69 6.45 -17.46
CA PRO A 308 -7.10 6.73 -16.15
C PRO A 308 -7.89 6.04 -15.03
N PRO A 309 -7.30 5.13 -14.25
CA PRO A 309 -8.02 4.39 -13.21
C PRO A 309 -8.32 5.24 -11.97
N ALA A 310 -7.52 6.28 -11.74
CA ALA A 310 -7.77 7.28 -10.72
C ALA A 310 -7.29 8.65 -11.23
N LEU A 311 -7.82 9.72 -10.64
CA LEU A 311 -7.44 11.09 -11.00
C LEU A 311 -6.53 11.67 -9.93
N LEU A 312 -5.47 12.37 -10.34
CA LEU A 312 -4.64 13.12 -9.42
C LEU A 312 -5.37 14.39 -8.93
N PRO A 313 -5.01 14.91 -7.75
CA PRO A 313 -5.55 16.19 -7.27
C PRO A 313 -5.39 17.31 -8.30
N GLU A 314 -6.45 18.11 -8.46
CA GLU A 314 -6.45 19.26 -9.38
C GLU A 314 -5.41 20.32 -8.99
N ASP A 315 -5.06 20.42 -7.70
CA ASP A 315 -4.05 21.35 -7.18
C ASP A 315 -2.64 21.05 -7.70
N LEU A 316 -2.41 19.86 -8.28
CA LEU A 316 -1.15 19.51 -8.95
C LEU A 316 -1.09 20.02 -10.38
N ARG A 317 -2.15 20.67 -10.88
CA ARG A 317 -2.14 21.38 -12.16
C ARG A 317 -1.76 22.84 -11.94
N LEU A 318 -0.81 23.30 -12.74
CA LEU A 318 -0.49 24.71 -12.85
C LEU A 318 -1.74 25.47 -13.34
N PRO A 319 -1.99 26.68 -12.80
CA PRO A 319 -3.08 27.50 -13.30
C PRO A 319 -2.88 27.74 -14.79
N GLY A 320 -3.92 27.50 -15.59
CA GLY A 320 -3.89 27.83 -17.01
C GLY A 320 -3.50 29.29 -17.17
N GLU A 321 -2.57 29.60 -18.07
CA GLU A 321 -2.22 30.98 -18.37
C GLU A 321 -3.51 31.75 -18.70
N ASP A 322 -3.75 32.84 -17.98
CA ASP A 322 -4.86 33.75 -18.26
C ASP A 322 -4.59 34.35 -19.63
N ILE A 323 -5.15 33.72 -20.66
CA ILE A 323 -5.08 34.20 -22.04
C ILE A 323 -5.83 35.53 -22.00
N GLY A 324 -5.07 36.62 -21.82
CA GLY A 324 -5.59 37.94 -21.52
C GLY A 324 -6.81 38.25 -22.38
N GLN A 325 -7.83 38.85 -21.75
CA GLN A 325 -9.15 39.06 -22.37
C GLN A 325 -9.01 39.44 -23.84
N PRO A 326 -9.72 38.75 -24.76
CA PRO A 326 -9.68 39.11 -26.16
C PRO A 326 -10.14 40.55 -26.26
N THR A 327 -9.20 41.44 -26.59
CA THR A 327 -9.50 42.81 -26.97
C THR A 327 -10.26 42.73 -28.29
N TYR A 328 -11.58 42.67 -28.21
CA TYR A 328 -12.50 42.93 -29.31
C TYR A 328 -12.67 44.43 -29.51
#